data_AF-A0AAD7E855-F1
#
_entry.id   AF-A0AAD7E855-F1
#
_cell.length_a   1.000
_cell.length_b   1.000
_cell.length_c   1.000
_cell.angle_alpha   90.00
_cell.angle_beta   90.00
_cell.angle_gamma   90.00
#
_symmetry.space_group_name_H-M   'P 1'
#
loop_
_entity.id
_entity.type
_entity.pdbx_description
1 polymer ?
#
loop_
_entity_poly.entity_id
_entity_poly.type
_entity_poly.pdbx_seq_one_letter_code
_entity_poly.pdbx_strand_id
1 'polypeptide(L)'
;MITPALLPLLLVAFALPSILAQVVSPYWRKPDITASPAERINLAGAALAKAVNQLNPAPQFFRELLSLSLSTRYNLTSLLSANATSGAVAGCKGSFYGQMAEFDLITKQTMWEKSLKTYFQVAQSAHVNFSTTKTYGRAAALAYAAYKDQTFLDYAMQSWWFGRAYTLSQDDVSAGRISTKNLSSLQEVCQNQTMVGGTFWLMDPVKPKLIPLSTGLSALLAEATSDQLYLQAAIESRKFIQAHLHNDLNIVLEAIYAPQNYSCDVINEIFPYNTGITIEGLSILAALINDTETQNLLEQILAAAIPYS
;
A
#
# COMPACT_ATOMS: atom_id res chain seq x y z
N MET A 1 -30.29 -4.49 4.21
CA MET A 1 -30.25 -4.70 2.75
C MET A 1 -30.06 -3.34 2.08
N ILE A 2 -28.84 -3.02 1.67
CA ILE A 2 -28.56 -1.80 0.88
C ILE A 2 -28.91 -2.17 -0.57
N THR A 3 -29.80 -1.40 -1.21
CA THR A 3 -30.22 -1.69 -2.58
C THR A 3 -29.06 -1.48 -3.56
N PRO A 4 -29.00 -2.21 -4.70
CA PRO A 4 -27.92 -2.09 -5.67
C PRO A 4 -27.69 -0.67 -6.23
N ALA A 5 -28.69 0.21 -6.09
CA ALA A 5 -28.63 1.62 -6.49
C ALA A 5 -27.91 2.54 -5.49
N LEU A 6 -27.76 2.13 -4.21
CA LEU A 6 -27.14 2.93 -3.14
C LEU A 6 -25.61 2.80 -3.08
N LEU A 7 -25.07 1.68 -3.58
CA LEU A 7 -23.63 1.38 -3.58
C LEU A 7 -22.77 2.37 -4.40
N PRO A 8 -23.16 2.79 -5.63
CA PRO A 8 -22.39 3.79 -6.38
C PRO A 8 -22.44 5.19 -5.76
N LEU A 9 -23.53 5.55 -5.08
CA LEU A 9 -23.66 6.82 -4.34
C LEU A 9 -22.72 6.85 -3.11
N LEU A 10 -22.59 5.72 -2.41
CA LEU A 10 -21.60 5.54 -1.34
C LEU A 10 -20.15 5.63 -1.87
N LEU A 11 -19.84 5.09 -3.04
CA LEU A 11 -18.49 5.19 -3.61
C LEU A 11 -18.10 6.62 -4.00
N VAL A 12 -19.00 7.37 -4.64
CA VAL A 12 -18.76 8.79 -5.01
C VAL A 12 -18.67 9.69 -3.78
N ALA A 13 -19.54 9.48 -2.79
CA ALA A 13 -19.57 10.27 -1.56
C ALA A 13 -18.31 10.11 -0.69
N PHE A 14 -17.52 9.04 -0.87
CA PHE A 14 -16.28 8.82 -0.13
C PHE A 14 -15.01 9.02 -0.96
N ALA A 15 -15.08 8.93 -2.30
CA ALA A 15 -13.92 9.15 -3.18
C ALA A 15 -13.51 10.64 -3.27
N LEU A 16 -14.48 11.56 -3.44
CA LEU A 16 -14.20 13.00 -3.50
C LEU A 16 -13.58 13.56 -2.21
N PRO A 17 -14.09 13.23 -1.01
CA PRO A 17 -13.47 13.63 0.25
C PRO A 17 -12.04 13.12 0.42
N SER A 18 -11.73 11.93 -0.10
CA SER A 18 -10.37 11.37 -0.05
C SER A 18 -9.39 12.16 -0.93
N ILE A 19 -9.86 12.69 -2.07
CA ILE A 19 -9.07 13.57 -2.95
C ILE A 19 -8.92 14.97 -2.31
N LEU A 20 -9.99 15.51 -1.73
CA LEU A 20 -9.96 16.81 -1.05
C LEU A 20 -9.09 16.79 0.23
N ALA A 21 -9.05 15.65 0.93
CA ALA A 21 -8.15 15.41 2.07
C ALA A 21 -6.66 15.46 1.68
N GLN A 22 -6.33 15.21 0.41
CA GLN A 22 -4.96 15.36 -0.11
C GLN A 22 -4.65 16.80 -0.56
N VAL A 23 -5.64 17.71 -0.60
CA VAL A 23 -5.41 19.14 -0.82
C VAL A 23 -4.96 19.77 0.50
N VAL A 24 -3.71 19.51 0.85
CA VAL A 24 -3.07 20.00 2.07
C VAL A 24 -2.87 21.52 1.98
N SER A 25 -2.90 22.18 3.15
CA SER A 25 -2.66 23.62 3.31
C SER A 25 -1.40 24.10 2.55
N PRO A 26 -1.40 25.31 1.94
CA PRO A 26 -0.24 25.83 1.20
C PRO A 26 1.08 25.82 1.98
N TYR A 27 1.00 25.93 3.32
CA TYR A 27 2.15 25.88 4.22
C TYR A 27 2.92 24.55 4.18
N TRP A 28 2.27 23.45 3.81
CA TRP A 28 2.93 22.14 3.66
C TRP A 28 3.84 22.05 2.43
N ARG A 29 3.61 22.90 1.42
CA ARG A 29 4.42 22.90 0.19
C ARG A 29 5.75 23.64 0.34
N LYS A 30 5.99 24.25 1.51
CA LYS A 30 7.25 24.92 1.88
C LYS A 30 7.62 24.52 3.31
N PRO A 31 8.03 23.26 3.55
CA PRO A 31 8.44 22.84 4.88
C PRO A 31 9.63 23.69 5.32
N ASP A 32 9.45 24.45 6.40
CA ASP A 32 10.57 25.13 7.04
C ASP A 32 11.31 24.09 7.89
N ILE A 33 12.45 23.62 7.37
CA ILE A 33 13.30 22.66 8.08
C ILE A 33 13.87 23.23 9.39
N THR A 34 13.80 24.55 9.58
CA THR A 34 14.24 25.24 10.81
C THR A 34 13.14 25.33 11.88
N ALA A 35 11.89 25.02 11.53
CA ALA A 35 10.78 24.96 12.48
C ALA A 35 11.08 23.99 13.63
N SER A 36 10.64 24.31 14.85
CA SER A 36 10.89 23.43 16.00
C SER A 36 10.18 22.07 15.84
N PRO A 37 10.66 20.98 16.50
CA PRO A 37 9.94 19.71 16.49
C PRO A 37 8.47 19.83 16.92
N ALA A 38 8.17 20.64 17.95
CA ALA A 38 6.80 20.87 18.43
C ALA A 38 5.93 21.56 17.37
N GLU A 39 6.48 22.53 16.66
CA GLU A 39 5.78 23.22 15.56
C GLU A 39 5.47 22.26 14.41
N ARG A 40 6.43 21.43 14.00
CA ARG A 40 6.21 20.41 12.95
C ARG A 40 5.14 19.41 13.35
N ILE A 41 5.14 18.96 14.61
CA ILE A 41 4.10 18.06 15.15
C ILE A 41 2.72 18.73 15.11
N ASN A 42 2.61 19.99 15.54
CA ASN A 42 1.34 20.72 15.53
C ASN A 42 0.81 20.93 14.11
N LEU A 43 1.67 21.26 13.15
CA LEU A 43 1.30 21.40 11.75
C LEU A 43 0.81 20.06 11.17
N ALA A 44 1.47 18.95 11.49
CA ALA A 44 1.12 17.60 11.06
C ALA A 44 -0.21 17.15 11.63
N GLY A 45 -0.40 17.29 12.94
CA GLY A 45 -1.66 16.99 13.60
C GLY A 45 -2.82 17.82 13.04
N ALA A 46 -2.62 19.12 12.79
CA ALA A 46 -3.64 19.99 12.22
C ALA A 46 -4.02 19.60 10.77
N ALA A 47 -3.05 19.19 9.95
CA ALA A 47 -3.32 18.72 8.59
C ALA A 47 -4.12 17.41 8.59
N LEU A 48 -3.72 16.44 9.42
CA LEU A 48 -4.46 15.18 9.58
C LEU A 48 -5.88 15.41 10.11
N ALA A 49 -6.05 16.28 11.10
CA ALA A 49 -7.36 16.64 11.62
C ALA A 49 -8.26 17.28 10.56
N LYS A 50 -7.71 18.15 9.72
CA LYS A 50 -8.45 18.73 8.58
C LYS A 50 -8.89 17.65 7.60
N ALA A 51 -7.99 16.73 7.24
CA ALA A 51 -8.30 15.61 6.35
C ALA A 51 -9.39 14.69 6.93
N VAL A 52 -9.31 14.35 8.22
CA VAL A 52 -10.34 13.58 8.94
C VAL A 52 -11.70 14.30 8.91
N ASN A 53 -11.73 15.60 9.16
CA ASN A 53 -12.97 16.39 9.11
C ASN A 53 -13.58 16.40 7.70
N GLN A 54 -12.76 16.37 6.65
CA GLN A 54 -13.24 16.29 5.28
C GLN A 54 -13.79 14.89 4.95
N LEU A 55 -13.21 13.82 5.51
CA LEU A 55 -13.67 12.43 5.35
C LEU A 55 -14.97 12.09 6.09
N ASN A 56 -15.42 12.94 7.00
CA ASN A 56 -16.74 12.88 7.63
C ASN A 56 -17.65 13.93 6.98
N PRO A 57 -18.33 13.65 5.85
CA PRO A 57 -19.16 14.67 5.24
C PRO A 57 -20.28 15.07 6.19
N ALA A 58 -20.43 16.37 6.42
CA ALA A 58 -21.63 16.90 7.02
C ALA A 58 -22.86 16.41 6.23
N PRO A 59 -24.01 16.15 6.87
CA PRO A 59 -25.24 15.71 6.20
C PRO A 59 -25.69 16.59 5.02
N GLN A 60 -25.23 17.85 4.97
CA GLN A 60 -25.49 18.80 3.89
C GLN A 60 -24.75 18.47 2.59
N PHE A 61 -23.52 17.96 2.64
CA PHE A 61 -22.74 17.57 1.45
C PHE A 61 -23.42 16.43 0.68
N PHE A 62 -24.01 15.47 1.41
CA PHE A 62 -24.81 14.41 0.83
C PHE A 62 -26.09 14.93 0.17
N ARG A 63 -26.73 15.97 0.73
CA ARG A 63 -27.92 16.60 0.13
C ARG A 63 -27.60 17.31 -1.18
N GLU A 64 -26.46 18.00 -1.25
CA GLU A 64 -26.02 18.68 -2.48
C GLU A 64 -25.65 17.69 -3.59
N LEU A 65 -24.91 16.62 -3.27
CA LEU A 65 -24.59 15.55 -4.24
C LEU A 65 -25.84 14.83 -4.76
N LEU A 66 -26.83 14.56 -3.90
CA LEU A 66 -28.12 14.01 -4.33
C LEU A 66 -28.85 14.97 -5.27
N SER A 67 -28.82 16.27 -4.97
CA SER A 67 -29.46 17.30 -5.81
C SER A 67 -28.80 17.46 -7.20
N LEU A 68 -27.48 17.30 -7.28
CA LEU A 68 -26.72 17.34 -8.54
C LEU A 68 -26.92 16.08 -9.40
N SER A 69 -27.11 14.92 -8.77
CA SER A 69 -27.39 13.65 -9.47
C SER A 69 -28.79 13.61 -10.10
N LEU A 70 -29.74 14.37 -9.56
CA LEU A 70 -31.11 14.48 -10.07
C LEU A 70 -31.22 15.53 -11.19
N SER A 71 -30.27 16.46 -11.31
CA SER A 71 -30.34 17.59 -12.24
C SER A 71 -29.50 17.44 -13.52
N THR A 72 -28.54 16.50 -13.56
CA THR A 72 -27.67 16.32 -14.72
C THR A 72 -27.74 14.89 -15.27
N ARG A 73 -28.05 14.74 -16.57
CA ARG A 73 -28.09 13.46 -17.31
C ARG A 73 -26.69 12.87 -17.55
N TYR A 74 -25.79 12.92 -16.57
CA TYR A 74 -24.51 12.23 -16.69
C TYR A 74 -24.69 10.75 -16.38
N ASN A 75 -24.33 9.91 -17.35
CA ASN A 75 -24.42 8.48 -17.23
C ASN A 75 -23.29 8.01 -16.28
N LEU A 76 -23.63 7.82 -14.99
CA LEU A 76 -22.70 7.41 -13.93
C LEU A 76 -21.90 6.14 -14.27
N THR A 77 -22.37 5.33 -15.22
CA THR A 77 -21.74 4.08 -15.64
C THR A 77 -20.34 4.25 -16.25
N SER A 78 -20.02 5.40 -16.87
CA SER A 78 -18.67 5.61 -17.46
C SER A 78 -17.61 6.03 -16.43
N LEU A 79 -18.03 6.54 -15.26
CA LEU A 79 -17.15 6.78 -14.10
C LEU A 79 -17.04 5.54 -13.18
N LEU A 80 -17.94 4.58 -13.36
CA LEU A 80 -18.04 3.33 -12.60
C LEU A 80 -17.40 2.15 -13.34
N SER A 81 -16.20 2.32 -13.94
CA SER A 81 -15.33 1.16 -14.19
C SER A 81 -14.84 0.63 -12.82
N ALA A 82 -15.75 -0.05 -12.14
CA ALA A 82 -15.84 -0.22 -10.68
C ALA A 82 -14.72 -1.05 -10.04
N ASN A 83 -13.77 -1.56 -10.82
CA ASN A 83 -12.67 -2.37 -10.31
C ASN A 83 -11.34 -1.60 -10.25
N ALA A 84 -11.10 -0.66 -11.17
CA ALA A 84 -9.89 0.18 -11.14
C ALA A 84 -10.06 1.39 -10.20
N THR A 85 -11.27 1.96 -10.16
CA THR A 85 -11.60 3.11 -9.30
C THR A 85 -11.76 2.72 -7.84
N SER A 86 -12.27 1.53 -7.53
CA SER A 86 -12.38 1.03 -6.15
C SER A 86 -11.02 0.74 -5.52
N GLY A 87 -10.11 0.08 -6.26
CA GLY A 87 -8.76 -0.23 -5.80
C GLY A 87 -7.92 1.02 -5.55
N ALA A 88 -7.96 2.02 -6.44
CA ALA A 88 -7.22 3.27 -6.27
C ALA A 88 -7.72 4.08 -5.06
N VAL A 89 -9.04 4.23 -4.91
CA VAL A 89 -9.65 4.94 -3.76
C VAL A 89 -9.37 4.20 -2.45
N ALA A 90 -9.49 2.87 -2.43
CA ALA A 90 -9.11 2.07 -1.28
C ALA A 90 -7.61 2.21 -0.97
N GLY A 91 -6.77 2.26 -2.00
CA GLY A 91 -5.35 2.55 -1.94
C GLY A 91 -5.06 3.82 -1.15
N CYS A 92 -5.68 4.94 -1.56
CA CYS A 92 -5.56 6.23 -0.90
C CYS A 92 -6.03 6.21 0.56
N LYS A 93 -7.13 5.50 0.87
CA LYS A 93 -7.62 5.35 2.24
C LYS A 93 -6.62 4.60 3.12
N GLY A 94 -6.09 3.47 2.63
CA GLY A 94 -5.05 2.72 3.35
C GLY A 94 -3.82 3.59 3.61
N SER A 95 -3.35 4.34 2.62
CA SER A 95 -2.23 5.26 2.82
C SER A 95 -2.52 6.36 3.85
N PHE A 96 -3.74 6.91 3.85
CA PHE A 96 -4.14 7.90 4.84
C PHE A 96 -4.21 7.32 6.27
N TYR A 97 -4.72 6.09 6.42
CA TYR A 97 -4.74 5.40 7.70
C TYR A 97 -3.32 5.15 8.21
N GLY A 98 -2.40 4.80 7.30
CA GLY A 98 -0.98 4.66 7.59
C GLY A 98 -0.37 5.95 8.13
N GLN A 99 -0.64 7.09 7.49
CA GLN A 99 -0.13 8.40 7.95
C GLN A 99 -0.65 8.77 9.35
N MET A 100 -1.91 8.47 9.66
CA MET A 100 -2.47 8.68 10.99
C MET A 100 -1.76 7.82 12.04
N ALA A 101 -1.49 6.56 11.73
CA ALA A 101 -0.77 5.65 12.61
C ALA A 101 0.70 6.03 12.78
N GLU A 102 1.39 6.42 11.71
CA GLU A 102 2.78 6.90 11.73
C GLU A 102 2.92 8.17 12.57
N PHE A 103 1.99 9.10 12.43
CA PHE A 103 1.97 10.32 13.24
C PHE A 103 1.92 9.97 14.73
N ASP A 104 0.97 9.13 15.14
CA ASP A 104 0.83 8.70 16.52
C ASP A 104 2.05 7.91 17.01
N LEU A 105 2.60 7.02 16.17
CA LEU A 105 3.81 6.25 16.47
C LEU A 105 5.02 7.16 16.75
N ILE A 106 5.30 8.11 15.85
CA ILE A 106 6.47 8.99 15.92
C ILE A 106 6.32 10.01 17.06
N THR A 107 5.10 10.50 17.29
CA THR A 107 4.82 11.50 18.32
C THR A 107 4.51 10.89 19.69
N LYS A 108 4.41 9.56 19.78
CA LYS A 108 4.02 8.80 20.98
C LYS A 108 2.66 9.25 21.52
N GLN A 109 1.70 9.43 20.61
CA GLN A 109 0.32 9.83 20.91
C GLN A 109 -0.67 8.74 20.50
N THR A 110 -1.93 8.88 20.94
CA THR A 110 -3.03 7.98 20.56
C THR A 110 -4.21 8.76 19.98
N MET A 111 -3.94 9.91 19.37
CA MET A 111 -4.94 10.85 18.87
C MET A 111 -5.92 10.16 17.90
N TRP A 112 -5.41 9.24 17.09
CA TRP A 112 -6.14 8.65 15.97
C TRP A 112 -6.62 7.22 16.22
N GLU A 113 -6.26 6.60 17.34
CA GLU A 113 -6.52 5.18 17.59
C GLU A 113 -8.01 4.81 17.43
N LYS A 114 -8.91 5.54 18.09
CA LYS A 114 -10.37 5.29 18.03
C LYS A 114 -10.94 5.47 16.62
N SER A 115 -10.47 6.50 15.91
CA SER A 115 -10.86 6.76 14.52
C SER A 115 -10.40 5.62 13.62
N LEU A 116 -9.15 5.18 13.76
CA LEU A 116 -8.58 4.07 13.00
C LEU A 116 -9.33 2.76 13.24
N LYS A 117 -9.67 2.42 14.50
CA LYS A 117 -10.50 1.23 14.80
C LYS A 117 -11.81 1.24 14.00
N THR A 118 -12.49 2.38 13.99
CA THR A 118 -13.74 2.58 13.25
C THR A 118 -13.52 2.46 11.74
N TYR A 119 -12.48 3.10 11.22
CA TYR A 119 -12.17 3.15 9.80
C TYR A 119 -11.78 1.78 9.23
N PHE A 120 -10.93 1.03 9.93
CA PHE A 120 -10.57 -0.33 9.53
C PHE A 120 -11.78 -1.27 9.57
N GLN A 121 -12.66 -1.15 10.57
CA GLN A 121 -13.89 -1.93 10.62
C GLN A 121 -14.79 -1.66 9.40
N VAL A 122 -14.94 -0.39 9.01
CA VAL A 122 -15.69 -0.02 7.80
C VAL A 122 -15.02 -0.56 6.54
N ALA A 123 -13.70 -0.44 6.42
CA ALA A 123 -12.94 -0.94 5.28
C ALA A 123 -13.05 -2.47 5.13
N GLN A 124 -12.89 -3.21 6.23
CA GLN A 124 -13.05 -4.68 6.25
C GLN A 124 -14.48 -5.11 5.90
N SER A 125 -15.49 -4.34 6.34
CA SER A 125 -16.89 -4.62 6.01
C SER A 125 -17.22 -4.36 4.54
N ALA A 126 -16.56 -3.39 3.91
CA ALA A 126 -16.72 -3.10 2.49
C ALA A 126 -15.97 -4.11 1.62
N HIS A 127 -14.79 -4.55 2.06
CA HIS A 127 -13.91 -5.47 1.34
C HIS A 127 -13.30 -6.47 2.31
N VAL A 128 -13.88 -7.67 2.36
CA VAL A 128 -13.42 -8.75 3.23
C VAL A 128 -11.93 -9.01 2.98
N ASN A 129 -11.16 -9.12 4.06
CA ASN A 129 -9.70 -9.30 4.05
C ASN A 129 -8.95 -8.19 3.31
N PHE A 130 -9.54 -7.00 3.20
CA PHE A 130 -8.97 -5.86 2.49
C PHE A 130 -8.63 -6.15 1.02
N SER A 131 -9.43 -7.00 0.36
CA SER A 131 -9.13 -7.60 -0.94
C SER A 131 -8.89 -6.63 -2.11
N THR A 132 -9.18 -5.34 -1.93
CA THR A 132 -9.04 -4.31 -2.97
C THR A 132 -7.68 -3.64 -3.02
N THR A 133 -6.89 -3.68 -1.93
CA THR A 133 -5.57 -3.03 -1.89
C THR A 133 -4.68 -3.61 -0.80
N LYS A 134 -3.37 -3.56 -1.03
CA LYS A 134 -2.34 -3.99 -0.07
C LYS A 134 -1.97 -2.91 0.95
N THR A 135 -2.39 -1.66 0.73
CA THR A 135 -2.03 -0.52 1.59
C THR A 135 -2.67 -0.58 2.98
N TYR A 136 -3.81 -1.26 3.13
CA TYR A 136 -4.44 -1.45 4.44
C TYR A 136 -3.60 -2.32 5.37
N GLY A 137 -2.96 -3.38 4.87
CA GLY A 137 -2.12 -4.23 5.69
C GLY A 137 -0.95 -3.47 6.33
N ARG A 138 -0.24 -2.66 5.54
CA ARG A 138 0.84 -1.78 6.04
C ARG A 138 0.32 -0.81 7.09
N ALA A 139 -0.78 -0.12 6.81
CA ALA A 139 -1.38 0.83 7.73
C ALA A 139 -1.82 0.18 9.06
N ALA A 140 -2.36 -1.04 9.00
CA ALA A 140 -2.77 -1.78 10.18
C ALA A 140 -1.54 -2.24 11.00
N ALA A 141 -0.46 -2.67 10.35
CA ALA A 141 0.78 -3.04 11.04
C ALA A 141 1.40 -1.82 11.76
N LEU A 142 1.39 -0.64 11.13
CA LEU A 142 1.83 0.61 11.75
C LEU A 142 0.93 1.02 12.93
N ALA A 143 -0.38 0.84 12.81
CA ALA A 143 -1.31 1.08 13.91
C ALA A 143 -1.06 0.12 15.08
N TYR A 144 -0.76 -1.16 14.80
CA TYR A 144 -0.33 -2.09 15.84
C TYR A 144 0.99 -1.64 16.49
N ALA A 145 1.97 -1.18 15.71
CA ALA A 145 3.22 -0.65 16.26
C ALA A 145 2.97 0.55 17.20
N ALA A 146 2.05 1.45 16.84
CA ALA A 146 1.70 2.65 17.61
C ALA A 146 0.95 2.32 18.90
N TYR A 147 -0.04 1.42 18.85
CA TYR A 147 -1.03 1.24 19.92
C TYR A 147 -0.94 -0.09 20.66
N LYS A 148 -0.24 -1.08 20.10
CA LYS A 148 -0.17 -2.48 20.60
C LYS A 148 -1.54 -3.14 20.78
N ASP A 149 -2.53 -2.70 20.00
CA ASP A 149 -3.87 -3.30 19.97
C ASP A 149 -3.94 -4.44 18.96
N GLN A 150 -4.24 -5.64 19.45
CA GLN A 150 -4.29 -6.88 18.66
C GLN A 150 -5.23 -6.80 17.46
N THR A 151 -6.30 -6.00 17.52
CA THR A 151 -7.25 -5.82 16.40
C THR A 151 -6.53 -5.33 15.14
N PHE A 152 -5.55 -4.42 15.29
CA PHE A 152 -4.77 -3.93 14.16
C PHE A 152 -3.81 -4.97 13.62
N LEU A 153 -3.20 -5.79 14.49
CA LEU A 153 -2.36 -6.90 14.06
C LEU A 153 -3.19 -7.93 13.27
N ASP A 154 -4.39 -8.27 13.75
CA ASP A 154 -5.29 -9.19 13.06
C ASP A 154 -5.68 -8.66 11.67
N TYR A 155 -5.91 -7.35 11.53
CA TYR A 155 -6.17 -6.73 10.22
C TYR A 155 -4.95 -6.78 9.30
N ALA A 156 -3.75 -6.52 9.83
CA ALA A 156 -2.51 -6.62 9.06
C ALA A 156 -2.28 -8.05 8.54
N MET A 157 -2.46 -9.06 9.40
CA MET A 157 -2.33 -10.47 9.05
C MET A 157 -3.37 -10.90 8.01
N GLN A 158 -4.63 -10.48 8.13
CA GLN A 158 -5.66 -10.77 7.13
C GLN A 158 -5.31 -10.19 5.75
N SER A 159 -4.86 -8.93 5.70
CA SER A 159 -4.43 -8.29 4.45
C SER A 159 -3.21 -8.98 3.86
N TRP A 160 -2.26 -9.43 4.70
CA TRP A 160 -1.08 -10.15 4.25
C TRP A 160 -1.43 -11.52 3.66
N TRP A 161 -2.30 -12.30 4.32
CA TRP A 161 -2.72 -13.61 3.81
C TRP A 161 -3.41 -13.49 2.45
N PHE A 162 -4.26 -12.48 2.29
CA PHE A 162 -4.85 -12.17 1.00
C PHE A 162 -3.77 -11.83 -0.04
N GLY A 163 -2.80 -10.98 0.31
CA GLY A 163 -1.68 -10.63 -0.57
C GLY A 163 -0.82 -11.83 -0.96
N ARG A 164 -0.52 -12.73 -0.01
CA ARG A 164 0.34 -13.91 -0.22
C ARG A 164 -0.24 -14.87 -1.25
N ALA A 165 -1.56 -14.96 -1.38
CA ALA A 165 -2.21 -15.74 -2.44
C ALA A 165 -1.91 -15.23 -3.87
N TYR A 166 -1.33 -14.03 -3.99
CA TYR A 166 -0.91 -13.40 -5.24
C TYR A 166 0.61 -13.17 -5.29
N THR A 167 1.37 -13.79 -4.40
CA THR A 167 2.83 -13.79 -4.39
C THR A 167 3.34 -15.11 -4.92
N LEU A 168 4.27 -15.09 -5.87
CA LEU A 168 4.84 -16.30 -6.46
C LEU A 168 5.63 -17.10 -5.41
N SER A 169 5.22 -18.34 -5.17
CA SER A 169 5.99 -19.34 -4.44
C SER A 169 6.91 -20.13 -5.37
N GLN A 170 7.83 -20.91 -4.79
CA GLN A 170 8.67 -21.84 -5.55
C GLN A 170 7.82 -22.84 -6.34
N ASP A 171 6.74 -23.35 -5.74
CA ASP A 171 5.85 -24.30 -6.39
C ASP A 171 5.12 -23.68 -7.59
N ASP A 172 4.68 -22.42 -7.48
CA ASP A 172 4.01 -21.72 -8.59
C ASP A 172 4.96 -21.53 -9.78
N VAL A 173 6.20 -21.13 -9.47
CA VAL A 173 7.29 -20.90 -10.43
C VAL A 173 7.67 -22.20 -11.14
N SER A 174 7.88 -23.29 -10.40
CA SER A 174 8.18 -24.61 -10.98
C SER A 174 7.00 -25.23 -11.73
N ALA A 175 5.76 -24.94 -11.33
CA ALA A 175 4.57 -25.37 -12.05
C ALA A 175 4.25 -24.50 -13.28
N GLY A 176 4.93 -23.37 -13.45
CA GLY A 176 4.66 -22.39 -14.50
C GLY A 176 3.30 -21.69 -14.38
N ARG A 177 2.66 -21.72 -13.21
CA ARG A 177 1.31 -21.16 -12.96
C ARG A 177 1.06 -20.90 -11.47
N ILE A 178 0.22 -19.90 -11.18
CA ILE A 178 -0.34 -19.65 -9.84
C ILE A 178 -1.86 -19.75 -9.91
N SER A 179 -2.49 -20.33 -8.88
CA SER A 179 -3.94 -20.62 -8.88
C SER A 179 -4.84 -19.38 -8.97
N THR A 180 -4.35 -18.22 -8.53
CA THR A 180 -5.11 -16.95 -8.50
C THR A 180 -5.03 -16.17 -9.81
N LYS A 181 -4.24 -16.63 -10.78
CA LYS A 181 -4.06 -15.99 -12.10
C LYS A 181 -4.40 -16.95 -13.24
N ASN A 182 -4.90 -16.37 -14.33
CA ASN A 182 -5.15 -17.04 -15.60
C ASN A 182 -4.21 -16.45 -16.67
N LEU A 183 -2.94 -16.86 -16.60
CA LEU A 183 -1.87 -16.44 -17.51
C LEU A 183 -1.38 -17.67 -18.29
N SER A 184 -0.92 -17.46 -19.53
CA SER A 184 -0.56 -18.54 -20.47
C SER A 184 0.59 -19.44 -19.99
N SER A 185 1.63 -18.86 -19.39
CA SER A 185 2.72 -19.57 -18.69
C SER A 185 3.58 -18.54 -17.94
N LEU A 186 4.00 -18.84 -16.71
CA LEU A 186 4.90 -17.99 -15.93
C LEU A 186 6.36 -18.18 -16.33
N GLN A 187 7.14 -17.10 -16.27
CA GLN A 187 8.60 -17.16 -16.29
C GLN A 187 9.07 -17.82 -15.00
N GLU A 188 9.91 -18.85 -15.14
CA GLU A 188 10.55 -19.46 -13.99
C GLU A 188 11.69 -18.58 -13.47
N VAL A 189 12.49 -18.08 -14.42
CA VAL A 189 13.69 -17.30 -14.20
C VAL A 189 13.72 -16.09 -15.13
N CYS A 190 14.26 -14.99 -14.63
CA CYS A 190 14.66 -13.82 -15.40
C CYS A 190 16.10 -13.47 -15.03
N GLN A 191 16.95 -13.21 -16.02
CA GLN A 191 18.38 -12.88 -15.77
C GLN A 191 19.10 -13.91 -14.88
N ASN A 192 18.79 -15.20 -15.07
CA ASN A 192 19.27 -16.34 -14.25
C ASN A 192 18.89 -16.30 -12.76
N GLN A 193 17.91 -15.46 -12.39
CA GLN A 193 17.38 -15.36 -11.04
C GLN A 193 15.91 -15.79 -11.01
N THR A 194 15.50 -16.44 -9.91
CA THR A 194 14.12 -16.90 -9.74
C THR A 194 13.12 -15.75 -9.60
N MET A 195 11.88 -15.96 -10.05
CA MET A 195 10.76 -15.01 -9.90
C MET A 195 10.01 -15.13 -8.56
N VAL A 196 10.43 -16.05 -7.68
CA VAL A 196 9.85 -16.25 -6.34
C VAL A 196 9.90 -14.96 -5.51
N GLY A 197 8.83 -14.69 -4.77
CA GLY A 197 8.71 -13.50 -3.91
C GLY A 197 8.11 -12.28 -4.61
N GLY A 198 7.97 -12.31 -5.93
CA GLY A 198 7.25 -11.30 -6.70
C GLY A 198 5.75 -11.36 -6.47
N THR A 199 5.11 -10.21 -6.27
CA THR A 199 3.67 -10.13 -5.99
C THR A 199 2.91 -9.40 -7.09
N PHE A 200 1.81 -9.97 -7.56
CA PHE A 200 1.01 -9.35 -8.61
C PHE A 200 0.39 -8.04 -8.15
N TRP A 201 0.52 -6.99 -8.97
CA TRP A 201 -0.04 -5.66 -8.66
C TRP A 201 -1.54 -5.69 -8.48
N LEU A 202 -2.24 -6.10 -9.54
CA LEU A 202 -3.70 -6.14 -9.62
C LEU A 202 -4.18 -7.55 -9.35
N MET A 203 -5.37 -7.69 -8.75
CA MET A 203 -5.97 -9.00 -8.44
C MET A 203 -6.65 -9.65 -9.66
N ASP A 204 -6.89 -8.86 -10.71
CA ASP A 204 -7.45 -9.32 -11.98
C ASP A 204 -6.67 -10.55 -12.52
N PRO A 205 -7.37 -11.65 -12.87
CA PRO A 205 -6.74 -12.91 -13.27
C PRO A 205 -5.78 -12.79 -14.46
N VAL A 206 -5.98 -11.82 -15.36
CA VAL A 206 -5.18 -11.70 -16.59
C VAL A 206 -4.12 -10.60 -16.52
N LYS A 207 -4.02 -9.88 -15.39
CA LYS A 207 -3.03 -8.80 -15.22
C LYS A 207 -1.68 -9.35 -14.77
N PRO A 208 -0.60 -9.18 -15.57
CA PRO A 208 0.62 -9.96 -15.43
C PRO A 208 1.75 -9.32 -14.60
N LYS A 209 1.57 -8.09 -14.11
CA LYS A 209 2.67 -7.29 -13.54
C LYS A 209 2.98 -7.69 -12.10
N LEU A 210 4.25 -7.92 -11.78
CA LEU A 210 4.78 -8.14 -10.42
C LEU A 210 5.47 -6.88 -9.91
N ILE A 211 5.27 -6.53 -8.64
CA ILE A 211 5.69 -5.24 -8.04
C ILE A 211 6.45 -5.43 -6.72
N PRO A 212 7.20 -4.41 -6.22
CA PRO A 212 8.02 -4.54 -5.00
C PRO A 212 7.26 -4.45 -3.66
N LEU A 213 5.94 -4.21 -3.67
CA LEU A 213 5.20 -3.80 -2.46
C LEU A 213 5.07 -4.85 -1.34
N SER A 214 5.43 -6.12 -1.56
CA SER A 214 5.22 -7.19 -0.57
C SER A 214 6.26 -7.27 0.54
N THR A 215 7.46 -6.69 0.34
CA THR A 215 8.55 -6.76 1.33
C THR A 215 8.20 -6.02 2.61
N GLY A 216 7.65 -4.80 2.52
CA GLY A 216 7.38 -3.94 3.68
C GLY A 216 6.41 -4.54 4.69
N LEU A 217 5.25 -5.06 4.24
CA LEU A 217 4.28 -5.66 5.15
C LEU A 217 4.79 -6.97 5.78
N SER A 218 5.50 -7.78 5.02
CA SER A 218 6.08 -9.03 5.54
C SER A 218 7.12 -8.73 6.63
N ALA A 219 7.99 -7.73 6.43
CA ALA A 219 8.98 -7.32 7.42
C ALA A 219 8.31 -6.74 8.68
N LEU A 220 7.31 -5.87 8.54
CA LEU A 220 6.53 -5.33 9.66
C LEU A 220 5.86 -6.43 10.49
N LEU A 221 5.28 -7.45 9.84
CA LEU A 221 4.67 -8.58 10.54
C LEU A 221 5.71 -9.48 11.20
N ALA A 222 6.86 -9.71 10.57
CA ALA A 222 7.97 -10.45 11.16
C ALA A 222 8.48 -9.77 12.44
N GLU A 223 8.65 -8.44 12.42
CA GLU A 223 9.01 -7.65 13.61
C GLU A 223 7.93 -7.73 14.70
N ALA A 224 6.66 -7.58 14.31
CA ALA A 224 5.54 -7.57 15.24
C ALA A 224 5.29 -8.92 15.95
N THR A 225 5.60 -10.03 15.29
CA THR A 225 5.20 -11.38 15.73
C THR A 225 6.37 -12.33 16.02
N SER A 226 7.58 -12.00 15.55
CA SER A 226 8.74 -12.91 15.52
C SER A 226 8.49 -14.22 14.77
N ASP A 227 7.47 -14.28 13.90
CA ASP A 227 7.13 -15.47 13.12
C ASP A 227 8.05 -15.61 11.89
N GLN A 228 8.64 -16.79 11.75
CA GLN A 228 9.54 -17.14 10.65
C GLN A 228 8.84 -17.14 9.29
N LEU A 229 7.53 -17.37 9.24
CA LEU A 229 6.75 -17.30 8.00
C LEU A 229 6.84 -15.92 7.36
N TYR A 230 6.60 -14.87 8.15
CA TYR A 230 6.65 -13.49 7.66
C TYR A 230 8.09 -13.09 7.34
N LEU A 231 9.05 -13.53 8.15
CA LEU A 231 10.46 -13.26 7.91
C LEU A 231 10.93 -13.85 6.58
N GLN A 232 10.62 -15.12 6.33
CA GLN A 232 11.01 -15.80 5.10
C GLN A 232 10.35 -15.17 3.87
N ALA A 233 9.08 -14.78 3.97
CA ALA A 233 8.40 -14.05 2.90
C ALA A 233 9.04 -12.68 2.61
N ALA A 234 9.50 -11.97 3.65
CA ALA A 234 10.25 -10.71 3.47
C ALA A 234 11.59 -10.95 2.76
N ILE A 235 12.31 -12.03 3.10
CA ILE A 235 13.56 -12.42 2.43
C ILE A 235 13.32 -12.78 0.96
N GLU A 236 12.27 -13.55 0.65
CA GLU A 236 11.88 -13.87 -0.73
C GLU A 236 11.61 -12.60 -1.55
N SER A 237 10.79 -11.69 -1.02
CA SER A 237 10.50 -10.44 -1.73
C SER A 237 11.72 -9.51 -1.83
N ARG A 238 12.62 -9.46 -0.84
CA ARG A 238 13.91 -8.77 -0.97
C ARG A 238 14.70 -9.30 -2.17
N LYS A 239 14.89 -10.62 -2.23
CA LYS A 239 15.67 -11.27 -3.30
C LYS A 239 15.06 -11.01 -4.67
N PHE A 240 13.73 -11.04 -4.76
CA PHE A 240 13.02 -10.67 -5.98
C PHE A 240 13.31 -9.22 -6.42
N ILE A 241 13.20 -8.27 -5.50
CA ILE A 241 13.45 -6.84 -5.80
C ILE A 241 14.89 -6.63 -6.25
N GLN A 242 15.85 -7.23 -5.53
CA GLN A 242 17.26 -7.16 -5.86
C GLN A 242 17.58 -7.84 -7.20
N ALA A 243 16.87 -8.88 -7.59
CA ALA A 243 17.15 -9.56 -8.84
C ALA A 243 16.57 -8.83 -10.06
N HIS A 244 15.41 -8.20 -9.92
CA HIS A 244 14.59 -7.84 -11.09
C HIS A 244 14.12 -6.38 -11.13
N LEU A 245 14.13 -5.66 -10.01
CA LEU A 245 13.45 -4.37 -9.88
C LEU A 245 14.40 -3.24 -9.49
N HIS A 246 15.61 -3.22 -10.04
CA HIS A 246 16.49 -2.06 -10.00
C HIS A 246 17.05 -1.72 -11.38
N ASN A 247 17.45 -0.46 -11.57
CA ASN A 247 18.30 -0.08 -12.69
C ASN A 247 19.78 -0.01 -12.27
N ASP A 248 20.66 0.35 -13.21
CA ASP A 248 22.10 0.51 -12.98
C ASP A 248 22.46 1.55 -11.91
N LEU A 249 21.51 2.41 -11.53
CA LEU A 249 21.67 3.39 -10.45
C LEU A 249 21.12 2.88 -9.11
N ASN A 250 20.70 1.61 -8.99
CA ASN A 250 20.02 1.04 -7.83
C ASN A 250 18.69 1.70 -7.47
N ILE A 251 18.03 2.39 -8.41
CA ILE A 251 16.69 2.92 -8.19
C ILE A 251 15.68 1.80 -8.41
N VAL A 252 14.74 1.66 -7.47
CA VAL A 252 13.70 0.64 -7.52
C VAL A 252 12.70 0.93 -8.65
N LEU A 253 12.49 -0.05 -9.53
CA LEU A 253 11.62 0.05 -10.70
C LEU A 253 10.18 -0.37 -10.36
N GLU A 254 9.22 0.00 -11.22
CA GLU A 254 7.80 -0.25 -10.98
C GLU A 254 7.46 -1.74 -10.98
N ALA A 255 7.79 -2.45 -12.07
CA ALA A 255 7.32 -3.82 -12.23
C ALA A 255 8.13 -4.64 -13.25
N ILE A 256 7.95 -5.95 -13.21
CA ILE A 256 8.36 -6.89 -14.26
C ILE A 256 7.15 -7.72 -14.69
N TYR A 257 7.09 -8.11 -15.97
CA TYR A 257 6.05 -9.01 -16.47
C TYR A 257 6.33 -10.46 -16.08
N ALA A 258 5.35 -11.11 -15.47
CA ALA A 258 5.45 -12.52 -15.08
C ALA A 258 5.44 -13.54 -16.25
N PRO A 259 4.66 -13.36 -17.34
CA PRO A 259 4.52 -14.43 -18.33
C PRO A 259 5.67 -14.57 -19.32
N GLN A 260 5.85 -15.78 -19.85
CA GLN A 260 6.96 -16.12 -20.76
C GLN A 260 7.01 -15.29 -22.04
N ASN A 261 5.84 -14.97 -22.60
CA ASN A 261 5.73 -14.21 -23.84
C ASN A 261 6.09 -12.72 -23.70
N TYR A 262 6.34 -12.24 -22.48
CA TYR A 262 6.87 -10.91 -22.21
C TYR A 262 8.40 -10.91 -22.01
N SER A 263 9.09 -12.04 -22.15
CA SER A 263 10.56 -12.09 -22.19
C SER A 263 11.28 -11.34 -21.05
N CYS A 264 10.71 -11.35 -19.84
CA CYS A 264 11.23 -10.63 -18.67
C CYS A 264 11.27 -9.10 -18.83
N ASP A 265 10.37 -8.54 -19.64
CA ASP A 265 10.25 -7.09 -19.83
C ASP A 265 9.99 -6.39 -18.48
N VAL A 266 10.82 -5.39 -18.21
CA VAL A 266 10.75 -4.55 -17.01
C VAL A 266 10.11 -3.21 -17.36
N ILE A 267 9.24 -2.72 -16.50
CA ILE A 267 8.66 -1.38 -16.56
C ILE A 267 9.59 -0.46 -15.78
N ASN A 268 10.37 0.33 -16.51
CA ASN A 268 11.40 1.21 -15.98
C ASN A 268 10.88 2.56 -15.46
N GLU A 269 9.57 2.67 -15.20
CA GLU A 269 8.97 3.84 -14.58
C GLU A 269 9.45 3.94 -13.13
N ILE A 270 9.84 5.16 -12.73
CA ILE A 270 10.37 5.44 -11.39
C ILE A 270 9.28 6.17 -10.60
N PHE A 271 8.78 5.50 -9.56
CA PHE A 271 7.86 6.11 -8.61
C PHE A 271 8.51 6.16 -7.22
N PRO A 272 8.56 7.33 -6.55
CA PRO A 272 9.22 7.46 -5.25
C PRO A 272 8.66 6.51 -4.17
N TYR A 273 7.38 6.14 -4.24
CA TYR A 273 6.78 5.24 -3.26
C TYR A 273 7.37 3.82 -3.32
N ASN A 274 7.81 3.33 -4.48
CA ASN A 274 8.44 2.02 -4.60
C ASN A 274 9.75 1.98 -3.83
N THR A 275 10.59 2.99 -4.05
CA THR A 275 11.85 3.18 -3.34
C THR A 275 11.61 3.34 -1.83
N GLY A 276 10.67 4.20 -1.43
CA GLY A 276 10.36 4.45 -0.03
C GLY A 276 9.89 3.21 0.74
N ILE A 277 8.96 2.44 0.18
CA ILE A 277 8.45 1.20 0.81
C ILE A 277 9.53 0.11 0.81
N THR A 278 10.39 0.06 -0.21
CA THR A 278 11.52 -0.87 -0.24
C THR A 278 12.53 -0.53 0.85
N ILE A 279 12.90 0.74 1.02
CA ILE A 279 13.78 1.20 2.09
C ILE A 279 13.22 0.83 3.47
N GLU A 280 11.92 1.06 3.70
CA GLU A 280 11.24 0.67 4.94
C GLU A 280 11.33 -0.85 5.19
N GLY A 281 10.99 -1.67 4.19
CA GLY A 281 11.04 -3.12 4.33
C GLY A 281 12.46 -3.62 4.60
N LEU A 282 13.46 -3.06 3.91
CA LEU A 282 14.86 -3.43 4.07
C LEU A 282 15.43 -2.96 5.41
N SER A 283 15.03 -1.80 5.93
CA SER A 283 15.53 -1.31 7.23
C SER A 283 15.06 -2.19 8.38
N ILE A 284 13.79 -2.60 8.36
CA ILE A 284 13.24 -3.56 9.33
C ILE A 284 13.92 -4.92 9.16
N LEU A 285 14.02 -5.42 7.92
CA LEU A 285 14.63 -6.72 7.66
C LEU A 285 16.10 -6.74 8.12
N ALA A 286 16.88 -5.70 7.81
CA ALA A 286 18.27 -5.58 8.24
C ALA A 286 18.41 -5.64 9.77
N ALA A 287 17.48 -5.05 10.51
CA ALA A 287 17.45 -5.12 11.97
C ALA A 287 17.11 -6.54 12.49
N LEU A 288 16.28 -7.29 11.77
CA LEU A 288 15.85 -8.65 12.17
C LEU A 288 16.89 -9.73 11.90
N ILE A 289 17.58 -9.70 10.76
CA ILE A 289 18.51 -10.77 10.35
C ILE A 289 19.98 -10.39 10.39
N ASN A 290 20.30 -9.10 10.51
CA ASN A 290 21.65 -8.57 10.65
C ASN A 290 22.65 -9.14 9.62
N ASP A 291 22.20 -9.28 8.36
CA ASP A 291 23.02 -9.80 7.27
C ASP A 291 23.55 -8.66 6.38
N THR A 292 24.76 -8.87 5.85
CA THR A 292 25.46 -7.88 5.03
C THR A 292 24.80 -7.66 3.67
N GLU A 293 24.08 -8.65 3.13
CA GLU A 293 23.43 -8.53 1.81
C GLU A 293 22.27 -7.53 1.87
N THR A 294 21.41 -7.64 2.89
CA THR A 294 20.31 -6.70 3.13
C THR A 294 20.83 -5.30 3.46
N GLN A 295 21.88 -5.19 4.28
CA GLN A 295 22.49 -3.90 4.62
C GLN A 295 23.08 -3.21 3.38
N ASN A 296 23.87 -3.93 2.57
CA ASN A 296 24.45 -3.38 1.34
C ASN A 296 23.36 -2.92 0.36
N LEU A 297 22.29 -3.70 0.18
CA LEU A 297 21.19 -3.34 -0.71
C LEU A 297 20.46 -2.09 -0.21
N LEU A 298 20.21 -1.99 1.10
CA LEU A 298 19.62 -0.80 1.72
C LEU A 298 20.48 0.44 1.48
N GLU A 299 21.78 0.36 1.73
CA GLU A 299 22.72 1.47 1.53
C GLU A 299 22.79 1.93 0.07
N GLN A 300 22.81 0.99 -0.88
CA GLN A 300 22.81 1.29 -2.31
C GLN A 300 21.55 2.03 -2.75
N ILE A 301 20.37 1.55 -2.32
CA ILE A 301 19.09 2.19 -2.65
C ILE A 301 18.98 3.56 -1.97
N LEU A 302 19.45 3.71 -0.72
CA LEU A 302 19.48 5.00 -0.03
C LEU A 302 20.35 6.03 -0.76
N ALA A 303 21.56 5.63 -1.17
CA ALA A 303 22.47 6.49 -1.91
C ALA A 303 21.88 6.91 -3.27
N ALA A 304 21.13 6.02 -3.93
CA ALA A 304 20.44 6.31 -5.18
C ALA A 304 19.23 7.26 -5.02
N ALA A 305 18.48 7.10 -3.92
CA ALA A 305 17.26 7.84 -3.66
C ALA A 305 17.50 9.29 -3.21
N ILE A 306 18.65 9.55 -2.60
CA ILE A 306 19.06 10.87 -2.12
C ILE A 306 20.20 11.35 -3.02
N PRO A 307 19.91 11.91 -4.21
CA PRO A 307 20.96 12.49 -5.03
C PRO A 307 21.63 13.59 -4.22
N TYR A 308 22.96 13.53 -4.10
CA TYR A 308 23.78 14.53 -3.40
C TYR A 308 23.31 15.95 -3.77
N SER A 309 22.82 16.66 -2.76
CA SER A 309 22.49 18.09 -2.79
C SER A 309 23.74 18.95 -2.92
#